data_AF-A0A5M3Q5V9-F1
#
_entry.id   AF-A0A5M3Q5V9-F1
#
_cell.length_a   1.000
_cell.length_b   1.000
_cell.length_c   1.000
_cell.angle_alpha   90.00
_cell.angle_beta   90.00
_cell.angle_gamma   90.00
#
_symmetry.space_group_name_H-M   'P 1'
#
loop_
_entity.id
_entity.type
_entity.pdbx_description
1 polymer ?
#
loop_
_entity_poly.entity_id
_entity_poly.type
_entity_poly.pdbx_seq_one_letter_code
_entity_poly.pdbx_strand_id
1 'polypeptide(L)' 'MKTTELIEKWLDKCDLARLAQDRYEEDPSPTNYTELKRAMRERRLMEERIDPRASHSQQISA' A
#
# COMPACT_ATOMS: atom_id res chain seq x y z
N MET A 1 -8.70 -10.92 14.56
CA MET A 1 -8.00 -11.49 13.40
C MET A 1 -6.80 -12.27 13.92
N LYS A 2 -6.57 -13.46 13.37
CA LYS A 2 -5.32 -14.19 13.61
C LYS A 2 -4.19 -13.50 12.83
N THR A 3 -2.95 -13.66 13.29
CA THR A 3 -1.76 -13.09 12.64
C THR A 3 -1.67 -13.47 11.16
N THR A 4 -2.03 -14.71 10.80
CA THR A 4 -2.05 -15.19 9.42
C THR A 4 -3.02 -14.39 8.54
N GLU A 5 -4.22 -14.09 9.02
CA GLU A 5 -5.22 -13.30 8.29
C GLU A 5 -4.73 -11.85 8.07
N LEU A 6 -3.93 -11.31 8.99
CA LEU A 6 -3.33 -9.98 8.84
C LEU A 6 -2.27 -10.00 7.73
N ILE A 7 -1.42 -11.02 7.71
CA ILE A 7 -0.38 -11.17 6.69
C ILE A 7 -1.00 -11.33 5.30
N GLU A 8 -2.02 -12.20 5.15
CA GLU A 8 -2.73 -12.40 3.89
C GLU A 8 -3.33 -11.10 3.36
N LYS A 9 -4.05 -10.35 4.21
CA LYS A 9 -4.61 -9.05 3.80
C LYS A 9 -3.56 -8.02 3.43
N TRP A 10 -2.36 -8.09 4.01
CA TRP A 10 -1.27 -7.19 3.62
C TRP A 10 -0.68 -7.56 2.27
N LEU A 11 -0.50 -8.85 1.99
CA LEU A 11 -0.09 -9.33 0.66
C LEU A 11 -1.09 -8.87 -0.41
N ASP A 12 -2.39 -9.00 -0.16
CA ASP A 12 -3.43 -8.49 -1.07
C ASP A 12 -3.28 -6.99 -1.33
N LYS A 13 -2.97 -6.19 -0.31
CA LYS A 13 -2.76 -4.74 -0.47
C LYS A 13 -1.47 -4.42 -1.23
N CYS A 14 -0.42 -5.19 -1.06
CA CYS A 14 0.80 -5.07 -1.85
C CYS A 14 0.55 -5.38 -3.33
N ASP A 15 -0.19 -6.43 -3.64
CA ASP A 15 -0.54 -6.77 -5.03
C ASP A 15 -1.44 -5.72 -5.67
N LEU A 16 -2.45 -5.21 -4.96
CA LEU A 16 -3.29 -4.12 -5.46
C LEU A 16 -2.50 -2.84 -5.73
N ALA A 17 -1.54 -2.50 -4.87
CA ALA A 17 -0.68 -1.34 -5.05
C ALA A 17 0.23 -1.50 -6.28
N ARG A 18 0.78 -2.70 -6.50
CA ARG A 18 1.58 -3.04 -7.69
C ARG A 18 0.76 -2.95 -8.97
N LEU A 19 -0.43 -3.55 -9.00
CA LEU A 19 -1.34 -3.48 -10.16
C LEU A 19 -1.75 -2.04 -10.49
N ALA A 20 -2.01 -1.22 -9.47
CA ALA A 20 -2.34 0.19 -9.69
C ALA A 20 -1.15 0.99 -10.22
N GLN A 21 0.07 0.62 -9.82
CA GLN A 21 1.30 1.21 -10.34
C GLN A 21 1.50 0.85 -11.81
N ASP A 22 1.41 -0.45 -12.15
CA ASP A 22 1.54 -0.93 -13.53
C ASP A 22 0.54 -0.21 -14.47
N ARG A 23 -0.71 -0.02 -14.03
CA ARG A 23 -1.74 0.72 -14.79
C ARG A 23 -1.42 2.20 -14.98
N TYR A 24 -0.85 2.85 -13.96
CA TYR A 24 -0.44 4.25 -14.07
C TYR A 24 0.78 4.43 -14.96
N GLU A 25 1.71 3.46 -14.95
CA GLU A 25 2.87 3.43 -15.85
C GLU A 25 2.43 3.22 -17.31
N GLU A 26 1.42 2.38 -17.54
CA GLU A 26 0.82 2.18 -18.87
C GLU A 26 0.00 3.39 -19.35
N ASP A 27 -0.85 3.95 -18.49
CA ASP A 27 -1.64 5.16 -18.76
C ASP A 27 -1.55 6.15 -17.58
N PRO A 28 -0.74 7.22 -17.69
CA PRO A 28 -0.52 8.18 -16.63
C PRO A 28 -1.65 9.22 -16.52
N SER A 29 -2.90 8.77 -16.66
CA SER A 29 -4.08 9.62 -16.53
C SER A 29 -4.33 10.05 -15.06
N PRO A 30 -4.99 11.20 -14.83
CA PRO A 30 -5.34 11.66 -13.48
C PRO A 30 -6.18 10.64 -12.68
N THR A 31 -6.99 9.86 -13.39
CA THR A 31 -7.79 8.77 -12.82
C THR A 31 -6.88 7.66 -12.27
N ASN A 32 -5.96 7.15 -13.09
CA ASN A 32 -5.05 6.08 -12.66
C ASN A 32 -4.09 6.55 -11.57
N TYR A 33 -3.68 7.82 -11.60
CA TYR A 33 -2.91 8.42 -10.52
C TYR A 33 -3.68 8.45 -9.19
N THR A 34 -4.98 8.74 -9.24
CA THR A 34 -5.85 8.76 -8.04
C THR A 34 -6.02 7.36 -7.47
N GLU A 35 -6.25 6.36 -8.33
CA GLU A 35 -6.34 4.95 -7.93
C GLU A 35 -5.02 4.43 -7.36
N LEU A 36 -3.88 4.78 -7.96
CA LEU A 36 -2.55 4.47 -7.43
C LEU A 36 -2.35 5.06 -6.03
N LYS A 37 -2.66 6.36 -5.86
CA LYS A 37 -2.58 7.03 -4.54
C LYS A 37 -3.43 6.32 -3.50
N ARG A 38 -4.65 5.92 -3.87
CA ARG A 38 -5.55 5.20 -2.97
C ARG A 38 -4.95 3.84 -2.58
N ALA A 39 -4.49 3.04 -3.54
CA ALA A 39 -3.92 1.72 -3.29
C ALA A 39 -2.67 1.80 -2.39
N MET A 40 -1.78 2.77 -2.65
CA MET A 40 -0.61 3.02 -1.81
C MET A 40 -0.97 3.43 -0.38
N ARG A 41 -2.01 4.26 -0.20
CA ARG A 41 -2.51 4.64 1.13
C ARG A 41 -3.10 3.45 1.88
N GLU A 42 -3.88 2.60 1.22
CA GLU A 42 -4.45 1.40 1.82
C GLU A 42 -3.38 0.38 2.22
N ARG A 43 -2.33 0.21 1.40
CA ARG A 43 -1.15 -0.60 1.73
C ARG A 43 -0.46 -0.08 3.00
N ARG A 44 -0.18 1.22 3.06
CA ARG A 44 0.46 1.84 4.24
C ARG A 44 -0.37 1.65 5.51
N LEU A 45 -1.67 1.87 5.45
CA LEU A 45 -2.55 1.66 6.61
C LEU A 45 -2.55 0.20 7.09
N MET A 46 -2.32 -0.76 6.19
CA MET A 46 -2.19 -2.17 6.55
C MET A 46 -0.82 -2.48 7.14
N GLU A 47 0.25 -1.88 6.62
CA GLU A 47 1.60 -1.97 7.19
C GLU A 47 1.63 -1.46 8.63
N GLU A 48 1.01 -0.31 8.90
CA GLU A 48 0.91 0.28 10.25
C GLU A 48 0.12 -0.62 11.22
N ARG A 49 -0.82 -1.44 10.71
CA ARG A 49 -1.56 -2.42 11.51
C ARG A 49 -0.77 -3.69 11.80
N ILE A 50 0.12 -4.08 10.90
CA ILE A 50 1.00 -5.25 11.08
C ILE A 50 2.18 -4.92 11.98
N ASP A 51 2.82 -3.78 11.73
CA ASP A 51 3.91 -3.27 12.53
C ASP A 51 3.70 -1.77 12.80
N PRO A 52 3.19 -1.40 13.99
CA PRO A 52 3.05 -0.01 14.37
C PRO A 52 4.38 0.78 14.31
N ARG A 53 5.53 0.10 14.39
CA ARG A 53 6.87 0.73 14.30
C ARG A 53 7.25 1.11 12.87
N ALA A 54 6.62 0.51 11.85
CA ALA A 54 6.82 0.90 10.45
C ALA A 54 6.47 2.37 10.20
N SER A 55 5.54 2.93 10.99
CA SER A 55 5.18 4.35 11.02
C SER A 55 6.37 5.27 11.34
N HIS A 56 7.27 4.82 12.20
CA HIS A 56 8.42 5.62 12.67
C HIS A 56 9.63 5.52 11.75
N SER A 57 9.77 4.43 11.01
CA SER A 57 10.92 4.21 10.11
C SER A 57 10.93 5.15 8.89
N GLN A 58 9.76 5.66 8.46
CA GLN A 58 9.70 6.64 7.35
C GLN A 58 9.95 8.09 7.79
N GLN A 59 9.97 8.39 9.10
CA GLN A 59 10.12 9.75 9.61
C GLN A 59 11.59 10.16 9.82
N ILE A 60 12.53 9.21 9.76
CA ILE A 60 13.97 9.42 10.00
C ILE A 60 14.76 9.55 8.69
N SER A 61 14.07 9.66 7.55
CA SER A 61 14.70 9.93 6.24
C SER A 61 14.02 11.15 5.61
N ALA A 62 14.22 12.31 6.24
CA ALA A 62 13.91 13.63 5.70
C ALA A 62 15.18 14.49 5.75
#